data_AF-A0A259KU31-F1
#
_entry.id   AF-A0A259KU31-F1
#
_cell.length_a   1.000
_cell.length_b   1.000
_cell.length_c   1.000
_cell.angle_alpha   90.00
_cell.angle_beta   90.00
_cell.angle_gamma   90.00
#
_symmetry.space_group_name_H-M   'P 1'
#
loop_
_entity.id
_entity.type
_entity.pdbx_description
1 polymer ?
#
loop_
_entity_poly.entity_id
_entity_poly.type
_entity_poly.pdbx_seq_one_letter_code
_entity_poly.pdbx_strand_id
1 'polypeptide(L)' 'FQADTGGELSADDIEAMIQARKDARKNKNFDEADRIRDELAGNGIILDDTREGTTWRRG' A
#
# COMPACT_ATOMS: atom_id res chain seq x y z
N PHE A 1 -2.42 23.22 -1.39
CA PHE A 1 -3.19 22.01 -1.03
C PHE A 1 -3.62 21.37 -2.33
N GLN A 2 -2.86 20.38 -2.80
CA GLN A 2 -3.19 19.74 -4.07
C GLN A 2 -4.36 18.81 -3.80
N ALA A 3 -5.53 19.20 -4.31
CA ALA A 3 -6.74 18.39 -4.25
C ALA A 3 -6.60 17.26 -5.27
N ASP A 4 -6.39 16.06 -4.76
CA ASP A 4 -6.39 14.80 -5.51
C ASP A 4 -7.79 14.61 -6.10
N THR A 5 -7.92 14.87 -7.40
CA THR A 5 -9.18 14.75 -8.14
C THR A 5 -8.91 13.83 -9.31
N GLY A 6 -9.32 12.56 -9.21
CA GLY A 6 -9.39 11.68 -10.37
C GLY A 6 -9.15 10.20 -10.09
N GLY A 7 -10.12 9.53 -9.46
CA GLY A 7 -10.40 8.10 -9.68
C GLY A 7 -9.35 7.05 -9.28
N GLU A 8 -8.19 7.44 -8.77
CA GLU A 8 -7.07 6.55 -8.45
C GLU A 8 -6.74 6.71 -6.96
N LEU A 9 -6.50 5.59 -6.23
CA LEU A 9 -6.21 5.56 -4.79
C LEU A 9 -5.33 6.73 -4.37
N SER A 10 -5.74 7.53 -3.38
CA SER A 10 -4.96 8.70 -2.96
C SER A 10 -3.66 8.28 -2.28
N ALA A 11 -2.68 9.20 -2.18
CA ALA A 11 -1.43 8.91 -1.46
C ALA A 11 -1.70 8.46 -0.01
N ASP A 12 -2.68 9.08 0.64
CA ASP A 12 -3.08 8.78 2.01
C ASP A 12 -3.69 7.38 2.14
N ASP A 13 -4.56 6.99 1.20
CA ASP A 13 -5.14 5.65 1.15
C ASP A 13 -4.06 4.58 1.00
N ILE A 14 -3.08 4.82 0.13
CA ILE A 14 -1.98 3.88 -0.11
C ILE A 14 -1.11 3.74 1.15
N GLU A 15 -0.78 4.85 1.80
CA GLU A 15 -0.03 4.81 3.06
C GLU A 15 -0.82 4.08 4.16
N ALA A 16 -2.13 4.30 4.26
CA ALA A 16 -2.99 3.58 5.19
C ALA A 16 -2.98 2.07 4.93
N MET A 17 -3.08 1.65 3.66
CA MET A 17 -2.99 0.25 3.26
C MET A 17 -1.62 -0.35 3.57
N ILE A 18 -0.53 0.36 3.28
CA ILE A 18 0.83 -0.07 3.61
C ILE A 18 0.99 -0.28 5.11
N GLN A 19 0.45 0.65 5.90
CA GLN A 19 0.49 0.56 7.35
C GLN A 19 -0.32 -0.65 7.84
N ALA A 20 -1.53 -0.85 7.33
CA ALA A 20 -2.35 -2.03 7.61
C ALA A 20 -1.61 -3.33 7.26
N ARG A 21 -0.89 -3.37 6.14
CA ARG A 21 -0.05 -4.51 5.76
C ARG A 21 1.10 -4.75 6.73
N LYS A 22 1.77 -3.69 7.21
CA LYS A 22 2.84 -3.80 8.23
C LYS A 22 2.29 -4.34 9.54
N ASP A 23 1.14 -3.83 9.98
CA ASP A 23 0.47 -4.29 11.19
C ASP A 23 -0.01 -5.74 11.05
N ALA A 24 -0.55 -6.12 9.89
CA ALA A 24 -0.89 -7.51 9.57
C ALA A 24 0.35 -8.43 9.67
N ARG A 25 1.47 -8.06 9.05
CA ARG A 25 2.74 -8.81 9.14
C ARG A 25 3.23 -8.94 10.59
N LYS A 26 3.13 -7.86 11.39
CA LYS A 26 3.49 -7.85 12.81
C LYS A 26 2.59 -8.79 13.63
N ASN A 27 1.30 -8.83 13.30
CA ASN A 27 0.32 -9.73 13.88
C ASN A 27 0.40 -11.16 13.31
N LYS A 28 1.35 -11.44 12.41
CA LYS A 28 1.51 -12.71 11.67
C LYS A 28 0.30 -13.07 10.79
N ASN A 29 -0.51 -12.08 10.43
CA ASN A 29 -1.59 -12.20 9.45
C ASN A 29 -1.02 -12.03 8.04
N PHE A 30 -0.40 -13.10 7.53
CA PHE A 30 0.20 -13.07 6.19
C PHE A 30 -0.85 -12.98 5.08
N ASP A 31 -2.01 -13.61 5.27
CA ASP A 31 -3.12 -13.56 4.29
C ASP A 31 -3.60 -12.12 4.04
N GLU A 32 -3.76 -11.34 5.11
CA GLU A 32 -4.19 -9.95 5.01
C GLU A 32 -3.11 -9.07 4.36
N ALA A 33 -1.84 -9.32 4.70
CA ALA A 33 -0.72 -8.63 4.09
C ALA A 33 -0.61 -8.88 2.57
N ASP A 34 -0.93 -10.10 2.13
CA ASP A 34 -0.96 -10.47 0.72
C ASP A 34 -2.16 -9.85 -0.01
N ARG A 35 -3.36 -9.89 0.59
CA ARG A 35 -4.56 -9.22 0.06
C ARG A 35 -4.32 -7.74 -0.24
N ILE A 36 -3.75 -7.02 0.73
CA ILE A 36 -3.46 -5.59 0.57
C ILE A 36 -2.45 -5.36 -0.56
N ARG A 37 -1.44 -6.23 -0.67
CA ARG A 37 -0.44 -6.15 -1.74
C ARG A 37 -1.09 -6.32 -3.11
N ASP A 38 -1.96 -7.30 -3.26
CA ASP A 38 -2.66 -7.57 -4.52
C ASP A 38 -3.67 -6.48 -4.87
N GLU A 39 -4.36 -5.90 -3.88
CA GLU A 39 -5.25 -4.77 -4.11
C GLU A 39 -4.48 -3.56 -4.62
N LEU A 40 -3.35 -3.21 -3.99
CA LEU A 40 -2.48 -2.14 -4.46
C LEU A 40 -1.93 -2.42 -5.86
N ALA A 41 -1.43 -3.64 -6.12
CA ALA A 41 -0.94 -4.03 -7.43
C ALA A 41 -2.03 -3.98 -8.51
N GLY A 42 -3.26 -4.37 -8.19
CA GLY A 42 -4.43 -4.30 -9.07
C GLY A 42 -4.82 -2.87 -9.43
N ASN A 43 -4.48 -1.90 -8.57
CA ASN A 43 -4.64 -0.48 -8.82
C ASN A 43 -3.40 0.16 -9.51
N GLY A 44 -2.45 -0.65 -10.01
CA GLY A 44 -1.23 -0.15 -10.65
C GLY A 44 -0.18 0.37 -9.66
N ILE A 45 -0.29 0.01 -8.38
CA ILE A 45 0.59 0.47 -7.31
C ILE A 45 1.57 -0.64 -6.94
N ILE A 46 2.84 -0.39 -7.22
CA ILE A 46 3.92 -1.33 -6.92
C ILE A 46 4.52 -0.95 -5.57
N LEU A 47 4.45 -1.89 -4.63
CA LEU A 47 5.09 -1.81 -3.33
C LEU A 47 6.55 -2.23 -3.43
N ASP A 48 7.45 -1.38 -2.93
CA ASP A 48 8.88 -1.64 -2.82
C ASP A 48 9.26 -1.69 -1.33
N ASP A 49 9.37 -2.91 -0.80
CA ASP A 49 9.88 -3.11 0.56
C ASP A 49 11.40 -3.15 0.54
N THR A 50 11.99 -2.08 1.05
CA THR A 50 13.42 -2.01 1.32
C THR A 50 13.70 -2.27 2.79
N ARG A 51 14.97 -2.45 3.10
CA ARG A 51 15.44 -2.59 4.49
C ARG A 51 15.29 -1.29 5.29
N GLU A 52 15.18 -0.15 4.60
CA GLU A 52 15.03 1.19 5.18
C GLU A 52 13.55 1.56 5.38
N GLY A 53 12.63 0.94 4.64
CA GLY A 53 11.19 1.17 4.77
C GLY A 53 10.39 0.60 3.59
N THR A 54 9.07 0.72 3.67
CA THR A 54 8.16 0.38 2.57
C THR A 54 7.85 1.66 1.80
N THR A 55 8.23 1.70 0.52
CA THR A 55 7.86 2.77 -0.41
C THR A 55 6.90 2.22 -1.47
N TRP A 56 6.23 3.11 -2.19
CA TRP A 56 5.32 2.73 -3.26
C TRP A 56 5.49 3.64 -4.47
N ARG A 57 5.17 3.10 -5.65
CA ARG A 57 5.19 3.84 -6.92
C ARG A 57 3.96 3.47 -7.75
N ARG A 58 3.36 4.47 -8.40
CA ARG A 58 2.32 4.27 -9.42
C ARG A 58 2.99 4.04 -10.77
N GLY A 59 2.58 2.98 -11.46
CA GLY A 59 3.13 2.55 -12.76
C GLY A 59 2.27 2.99 -13.93
#